data_AF-V8BG73-F1
#
_entry.id   AF-V8BG73-F1
#
_cell.length_a   1.000
_cell.length_b   1.000
_cell.length_c   1.000
_cell.angle_alpha   90.00
_cell.angle_beta   90.00
_cell.angle_gamma   90.00
#
_symmetry.space_group_name_H-M   'P 1'
#
loop_
_entity.id
_entity.type
_entity.pdbx_description
1 polymer ?
#
loop_
_entity_poly.entity_id
_entity_poly.type
_entity_poly.pdbx_seq_one_letter_code
_entity_poly.pdbx_strand_id
1 'polypeptide(L)'
;MAKRLARVEIGEFYAIPLFLFEYIETQRFKKADLEGDDKLFAFCRIIDDSGVSIIIEVFKLVSKLPVTFENILNSGRLYDPIMINGLGIYKKRWKLLGKQESYDKEVDSGFSNIQFVYPALPGGTPRLRKSGQEREISFEESEQYESSRSWSAQHLETRIITSLKEKDGSF
;
A
#
# COMPACT_ATOMS: atom_id res chain seq x y z
N MET A 1 17.62 17.28 2.79
CA MET A 1 17.09 16.05 3.44
C MET A 1 15.58 16.03 3.29
N ALA A 2 15.01 15.05 2.58
CA ALA A 2 13.57 14.85 2.59
C ALA A 2 13.13 14.45 4.00
N LYS A 3 12.17 15.17 4.58
CA LYS A 3 11.69 14.92 5.95
C LYS A 3 10.81 13.68 5.93
N ARG A 4 11.27 12.58 6.54
CA ARG A 4 10.49 11.35 6.73
C ARG A 4 9.16 11.68 7.42
N LEU A 5 8.04 11.35 6.78
CA LEU A 5 6.71 11.67 7.29
C LEU A 5 6.27 10.71 8.41
N ALA A 6 6.49 9.41 8.23
CA ALA A 6 6.16 8.40 9.22
C ALA A 6 7.37 7.51 9.52
N ARG A 7 7.50 7.07 10.78
CA ARG A 7 8.37 5.94 11.13
C ARG A 7 7.49 4.70 11.24
N VAL A 8 7.83 3.68 10.48
CA VAL A 8 7.17 2.38 10.46
C VAL A 8 8.20 1.28 10.70
N GLU A 9 7.72 0.13 11.14
CA GLU A 9 8.50 -1.10 11.24
C GLU A 9 8.05 -2.11 10.17
N ILE A 10 9.00 -2.88 9.65
CA ILE A 10 8.69 -3.97 8.73
C ILE A 10 7.77 -4.99 9.42
N GLY A 11 6.76 -5.50 8.69
CA GLY A 11 5.77 -6.44 9.21
C GLY A 11 4.61 -5.80 9.98
N GLU A 12 4.59 -4.47 10.14
CA GLU A 12 3.42 -3.78 10.71
C GLU A 12 2.20 -3.88 9.78
N PHE A 13 1.03 -4.13 10.36
CA PHE A 13 -0.25 -4.14 9.68
C PHE A 13 -1.04 -2.87 9.95
N TYR A 14 -1.61 -2.32 8.90
CA TYR A 14 -2.52 -1.18 8.98
C TYR A 14 -3.87 -1.52 8.36
N ALA A 15 -4.93 -1.02 8.99
CA ALA A 15 -6.26 -0.94 8.41
C ALA A 15 -6.40 0.39 7.66
N ILE A 16 -6.70 0.29 6.37
CA ILE A 16 -6.94 1.39 5.44
C ILE A 16 -8.46 1.62 5.36
N PRO A 17 -8.98 2.77 5.81
CA PRO A 17 -10.42 3.03 5.80
C PRO A 17 -10.92 3.23 4.37
N LEU A 18 -11.99 2.53 4.00
CA LEU A 18 -12.61 2.64 2.67
C LEU A 18 -13.77 3.65 2.62
N PHE A 19 -13.99 4.38 3.70
CA PHE A 19 -15.05 5.39 3.85
C PHE A 19 -14.50 6.81 3.95
N LEU A 20 -13.17 6.99 3.88
CA LEU A 20 -12.54 8.31 3.98
C LEU A 20 -12.07 8.88 2.63
N PHE A 21 -12.21 8.17 1.53
CA PHE A 21 -11.64 8.52 0.21
C PHE A 21 -12.09 9.90 -0.33
N GLU A 22 -13.22 10.43 0.12
CA GLU A 22 -13.70 11.77 -0.24
C GLU A 22 -13.03 12.91 0.54
N TYR A 23 -12.40 12.60 1.68
CA TYR A 23 -11.71 13.58 2.51
C TYR A 23 -10.27 13.77 2.06
N ILE A 24 -9.82 15.02 2.11
CA ILE A 24 -8.44 15.40 1.78
C ILE A 24 -7.43 14.68 2.68
N GLU A 25 -6.31 14.25 2.09
CA GLU A 25 -5.29 13.43 2.77
C GLU A 25 -4.61 14.11 3.98
N THR A 26 -4.69 15.44 4.06
CA THR A 26 -4.06 16.22 5.15
C THR A 26 -4.93 16.31 6.41
N GLN A 27 -6.21 15.95 6.29
CA GLN A 27 -7.18 15.94 7.38
C GLN A 27 -6.81 14.90 8.43
N ARG A 28 -6.97 15.27 9.71
CA ARG A 28 -6.72 14.38 10.85
C ARG A 28 -8.03 13.80 11.33
N PHE A 29 -7.98 12.53 11.73
CA PHE A 29 -9.11 11.79 12.27
C PHE A 29 -8.79 11.37 13.71
N LYS A 30 -9.79 11.44 14.57
CA LYS A 30 -9.77 10.90 15.92
C LYS A 30 -10.06 9.40 15.85
N LYS A 31 -9.72 8.69 16.92
CA LYS A 31 -10.01 7.25 17.05
C LYS A 31 -11.51 6.94 16.85
N ALA A 32 -12.38 7.76 17.46
CA ALA A 32 -13.83 7.63 17.32
C ALA A 32 -14.31 7.75 15.87
N ASP A 33 -13.63 8.53 15.04
CA ASP A 33 -13.96 8.68 13.61
C ASP A 33 -13.69 7.38 12.83
N LEU A 34 -12.92 6.44 13.39
CA LEU A 34 -12.60 5.13 12.80
C LEU A 34 -13.36 3.98 13.47
N GLU A 35 -14.20 4.25 14.48
CA GLU A 35 -15.00 3.25 15.21
C GLU A 35 -16.43 3.21 14.66
N GLY A 36 -17.03 2.02 14.57
CA GLY A 36 -18.38 1.83 14.03
C GLY A 36 -18.53 0.47 13.34
N ASP A 37 -19.65 -0.20 13.59
CA ASP A 37 -19.92 -1.54 13.06
C ASP A 37 -20.25 -1.55 11.57
N ASP A 38 -20.36 -0.40 10.92
CA ASP A 38 -20.60 -0.22 9.49
C ASP A 38 -19.31 0.09 8.70
N LYS A 39 -18.18 0.33 9.40
CA LYS A 39 -16.94 0.81 8.78
C LYS A 39 -16.11 -0.33 8.21
N LEU A 40 -15.92 -0.29 6.90
CA LEU A 40 -15.10 -1.24 6.14
C LEU A 40 -13.68 -0.75 5.97
N PHE A 41 -12.75 -1.68 6.12
CA PHE A 41 -11.32 -1.46 5.95
C PHE A 41 -10.75 -2.48 4.97
N ALA A 42 -9.82 -2.01 4.13
CA ALA A 42 -8.82 -2.88 3.52
C ALA A 42 -7.60 -2.97 4.44
N PHE A 43 -6.69 -3.88 4.14
CA PHE A 43 -5.53 -4.14 5.00
C PHE A 43 -4.24 -4.12 4.19
N CYS A 44 -3.17 -3.61 4.80
CA CYS A 44 -1.84 -3.67 4.24
C CYS A 44 -0.80 -4.08 5.29
N ARG A 45 0.32 -4.64 4.83
CA ARG A 45 1.51 -4.93 5.63
C ARG A 45 2.69 -4.13 5.09
N ILE A 46 3.50 -3.57 5.99
CA ILE A 46 4.74 -2.89 5.63
C ILE A 46 5.79 -3.93 5.23
N ILE A 47 6.30 -3.84 4.00
CA ILE A 47 7.38 -4.72 3.53
C ILE A 47 8.74 -4.12 3.86
N ASP A 48 8.93 -2.83 3.56
CA ASP A 48 10.20 -2.13 3.72
C ASP A 48 9.98 -0.62 3.87
N ASP A 49 10.91 0.06 4.55
CA ASP A 49 10.96 1.52 4.63
C ASP A 49 12.36 2.00 4.21
N SER A 50 12.46 2.38 2.93
CA SER A 50 13.70 2.89 2.32
C SER A 50 14.05 4.32 2.75
N GLY A 51 13.22 4.97 3.58
CA GLY A 51 13.35 6.37 3.98
C GLY A 51 12.88 7.39 2.93
N VAL A 52 12.82 7.01 1.64
CA VAL A 52 12.25 7.82 0.55
C VAL A 52 10.79 7.46 0.29
N SER A 53 10.48 6.18 0.35
CA SER A 53 9.13 5.63 0.21
C SER A 53 8.98 4.37 1.06
N ILE A 54 7.76 4.09 1.46
CA ILE A 54 7.41 2.86 2.20
C ILE A 54 6.81 1.89 1.19
N ILE A 55 7.34 0.67 1.14
CA ILE A 55 6.80 -0.40 0.30
C ILE A 55 5.81 -1.20 1.13
N ILE A 56 4.60 -1.39 0.60
CA ILE A 56 3.54 -2.15 1.23
C ILE A 56 2.99 -3.20 0.28
N GLU A 57 2.38 -4.24 0.82
CA GLU A 57 1.42 -5.07 0.10
C GLU A 57 0.01 -4.78 0.61
N VAL A 58 -0.96 -4.78 -0.29
CA VAL A 58 -2.38 -4.60 0.04
C VAL A 58 -3.08 -5.94 -0.19
N PHE A 59 -3.90 -6.35 0.77
CA PHE A 59 -4.58 -7.65 0.76
C PHE A 59 -6.00 -7.54 0.19
N LYS A 60 -6.55 -8.66 -0.31
CA LYS A 60 -7.91 -8.71 -0.89
C LYS A 60 -9.01 -8.57 0.17
N LEU A 61 -8.72 -8.93 1.42
CA LEU A 61 -9.71 -8.90 2.48
C LEU A 61 -10.25 -7.48 2.69
N VAL A 62 -11.56 -7.35 2.63
CA VAL A 62 -12.29 -6.19 3.17
C VAL A 62 -13.13 -6.66 4.33
N SER A 63 -12.97 -6.02 5.48
CA SER A 63 -13.70 -6.39 6.68
C SER A 63 -13.84 -5.22 7.64
N LYS A 64 -14.81 -5.39 8.55
CA LYS A 64 -14.89 -4.63 9.79
C LYS A 64 -13.79 -5.08 10.75
N LEU A 65 -13.55 -4.30 11.78
CA LEU A 65 -12.67 -4.67 12.89
C LEU A 65 -13.48 -5.28 14.04
N PRO A 66 -12.90 -6.20 14.86
CA PRO A 66 -11.53 -6.70 14.80
C PRO A 66 -11.32 -7.72 13.66
N VAL A 67 -10.05 -7.92 13.29
CA VAL A 67 -9.61 -8.89 12.27
C VAL A 67 -8.33 -9.57 12.74
N THR A 68 -8.10 -10.82 12.33
CA THR A 68 -6.86 -11.55 12.60
C THR A 68 -5.87 -11.38 11.44
N PHE A 69 -4.56 -11.44 11.72
CA PHE A 69 -3.54 -11.39 10.65
C PHE A 69 -3.64 -12.60 9.71
N GLU A 70 -4.04 -13.77 10.23
CA GLU A 70 -4.26 -14.97 9.43
C GLU A 70 -5.33 -14.74 8.35
N ASN A 71 -6.47 -14.13 8.70
CA ASN A 71 -7.52 -13.84 7.72
C ASN A 71 -7.02 -12.88 6.63
N ILE A 72 -6.23 -11.87 7.01
CA ILE A 72 -5.64 -10.91 6.08
C ILE A 72 -4.70 -11.63 5.11
N LEU A 73 -3.76 -12.43 5.63
CA LEU A 73 -2.76 -13.17 4.86
C LEU A 73 -3.41 -14.19 3.91
N ASN A 74 -4.38 -14.96 4.40
CA ASN A 74 -5.08 -15.98 3.61
C ASN A 74 -5.89 -15.42 2.44
N SER A 75 -6.26 -14.13 2.49
CA SER A 75 -6.94 -13.48 1.36
C SER A 75 -6.02 -13.23 0.15
N GLY A 76 -4.69 -13.29 0.36
CA GLY A 76 -3.70 -12.98 -0.65
C GLY A 76 -3.69 -11.49 -1.03
N ARG A 77 -2.77 -11.13 -1.93
CA ARG A 77 -2.58 -9.75 -2.36
C ARG A 77 -3.63 -9.31 -3.36
N LEU A 78 -4.06 -8.05 -3.26
CA LEU A 78 -4.97 -7.42 -4.20
C LEU A 78 -4.29 -7.14 -5.55
N TYR A 79 -3.02 -6.73 -5.50
CA TYR A 79 -2.10 -6.46 -6.62
C TYR A 79 -0.64 -6.56 -6.12
N ASP A 80 0.33 -6.37 -7.00
CA ASP A 80 1.76 -6.38 -6.66
C ASP A 80 2.14 -5.27 -5.66
N PRO A 81 3.20 -5.43 -4.84
CA PRO A 81 3.58 -4.43 -3.86
C PRO A 81 3.75 -3.02 -4.43
N ILE A 82 3.32 -2.02 -3.67
CA ILE A 82 3.29 -0.61 -4.10
C ILE A 82 4.07 0.28 -3.14
N MET A 83 4.45 1.46 -3.63
CA MET A 83 5.06 2.52 -2.80
C MET A 83 4.01 3.48 -2.26
N ILE A 84 4.16 3.93 -1.01
CA ILE A 84 3.35 4.99 -0.40
C ILE A 84 4.24 6.10 0.19
N ASN A 85 3.66 7.30 0.30
CA ASN A 85 4.34 8.44 0.92
C ASN A 85 4.26 8.46 2.47
N GLY A 86 3.51 7.53 3.07
CA GLY A 86 3.35 7.42 4.54
C GLY A 86 2.44 8.46 5.18
N LEU A 87 1.79 9.35 4.42
CA LEU A 87 0.98 10.43 4.98
C LEU A 87 -0.25 9.88 5.75
N GLY A 88 -0.87 8.80 5.25
CA GLY A 88 -2.00 8.14 5.91
C GLY A 88 -1.66 7.64 7.32
N ILE A 89 -0.42 7.14 7.49
CA ILE A 89 0.11 6.68 8.77
C ILE A 89 0.44 7.88 9.68
N TYR A 90 1.21 8.85 9.17
CA TYR A 90 1.59 10.06 9.93
C TYR A 90 0.38 10.85 10.46
N LYS A 91 -0.70 10.93 9.67
CA LYS A 91 -1.93 11.65 10.02
C LYS A 91 -2.91 10.83 10.86
N LYS A 92 -2.56 9.59 11.22
CA LYS A 92 -3.44 8.64 11.95
C LYS A 92 -4.75 8.37 11.23
N ARG A 93 -4.74 8.47 9.89
CA ARG A 93 -5.88 8.09 9.04
C ARG A 93 -5.98 6.58 8.93
N TRP A 94 -4.83 5.90 8.84
CA TRP A 94 -4.76 4.45 8.87
C TRP A 94 -4.51 3.96 10.30
N LYS A 95 -5.19 2.89 10.68
CA LYS A 95 -5.16 2.36 12.04
C LYS A 95 -4.13 1.23 12.12
N LEU A 96 -3.11 1.39 12.97
CA LEU A 96 -2.17 0.32 13.29
C LEU A 96 -2.92 -0.83 13.99
N LEU A 97 -2.75 -2.04 13.49
CA LEU A 97 -3.32 -3.27 14.06
C LEU A 97 -2.31 -4.03 14.91
N GLY A 98 -1.01 -3.86 14.62
CA GLY A 98 0.09 -4.55 15.28
C GLY A 98 1.14 -4.95 14.25
N LYS A 99 1.96 -5.94 14.59
CA LYS A 99 3.08 -6.41 13.78
C LYS A 99 3.09 -7.93 13.76
N GLN A 100 3.38 -8.53 12.61
CA GLN A 100 3.58 -9.97 12.53
C GLN A 100 4.86 -10.38 13.27
N GLU A 101 4.73 -11.41 14.09
CA GLU A 101 5.85 -12.01 14.78
C GLU A 101 6.81 -12.67 13.79
N SER A 102 8.11 -12.44 13.96
CA SER A 102 9.18 -13.01 13.12
C SER A 102 9.04 -12.74 11.61
N TYR A 103 8.41 -11.63 11.22
CA TYR A 103 8.29 -11.25 9.82
C TYR A 103 9.67 -11.12 9.13
N ASP A 104 9.82 -11.82 8.00
CA ASP A 104 10.97 -11.77 7.11
C ASP A 104 10.51 -11.35 5.71
N LYS A 105 10.94 -10.18 5.24
CA LYS A 105 10.48 -9.63 3.96
C LYS A 105 10.87 -10.45 2.73
N GLU A 106 11.93 -11.25 2.80
CA GLU A 106 12.30 -12.13 1.69
C GLU A 106 11.40 -13.36 1.67
N VAL A 107 11.18 -13.99 2.83
CA VAL A 107 10.37 -15.21 2.95
C VAL A 107 8.89 -14.91 2.79
N ASP A 108 8.37 -13.95 3.55
CA ASP A 108 6.94 -13.65 3.63
C ASP A 108 6.44 -12.78 2.48
N SER A 109 7.34 -12.06 1.81
CA SER A 109 6.95 -11.07 0.81
C SER A 109 7.68 -11.16 -0.53
N GLY A 110 8.75 -11.96 -0.63
CA GLY A 110 9.56 -12.05 -1.85
C GLY A 110 10.19 -10.71 -2.21
N PHE A 111 10.74 -9.97 -1.24
CA PHE A 111 11.23 -8.61 -1.43
C PHE A 111 12.17 -8.44 -2.64
N SER A 112 13.13 -9.36 -2.82
CA SER A 112 14.04 -9.35 -3.97
C SER A 112 13.36 -9.61 -5.33
N ASN A 113 12.09 -10.01 -5.35
CA ASN A 113 11.30 -10.17 -6.57
C ASN A 113 10.44 -8.97 -6.91
N ILE A 114 10.31 -7.99 -6.01
CA ILE A 114 9.49 -6.80 -6.25
C ILE A 114 10.15 -5.96 -7.35
N GLN A 115 9.32 -5.52 -8.30
CA GLN A 115 9.75 -4.71 -9.43
C GLN A 115 8.95 -3.42 -9.49
N PHE A 116 9.61 -2.34 -9.89
CA PHE A 116 8.96 -1.05 -10.11
C PHE A 116 9.37 -0.43 -11.43
N VAL A 117 8.40 0.17 -12.11
CA VAL A 117 8.63 1.01 -13.28
C VAL A 117 8.98 2.41 -12.83
N TYR A 118 10.19 2.85 -13.19
CA TYR A 118 10.58 4.24 -13.17
C TYR A 118 10.11 4.89 -14.48
N PRO A 119 9.26 5.93 -14.41
CA PRO A 119 8.71 6.56 -15.60
C PRO A 119 9.82 7.20 -16.44
N ALA A 120 9.57 7.30 -17.74
CA ALA A 120 10.46 7.97 -18.67
C ALA A 120 10.69 9.44 -18.25
N LEU A 121 11.95 9.88 -18.29
CA LEU A 121 12.26 11.31 -18.33
C LEU A 121 11.88 11.87 -19.71
N PRO A 122 11.71 13.19 -19.86
CA PRO A 122 11.39 13.80 -21.16
C PRO A 122 12.36 13.32 -22.26
N GLY A 123 11.82 12.68 -23.31
CA GLY A 123 12.60 12.13 -24.42
C GLY A 123 13.24 10.76 -24.19
N GLY A 124 12.97 10.09 -23.06
CA GLY A 124 13.49 8.76 -22.74
C GLY A 124 12.43 7.64 -22.77
N THR A 125 12.85 6.44 -22.38
CA THR A 125 12.00 5.25 -22.19
C THR A 125 11.83 4.94 -20.69
N PRO A 126 10.75 4.24 -20.30
CA PRO A 126 10.61 3.75 -18.93
C PRO A 126 11.69 2.72 -18.58
N ARG A 127 12.00 2.59 -17.29
CA ARG A 127 12.97 1.61 -16.78
C ARG A 127 12.33 0.71 -15.74
N LEU A 128 12.52 -0.59 -15.85
CA LEU A 128 12.13 -1.56 -14.83
C LEU A 128 13.30 -1.81 -13.88
N ARG A 129 13.05 -1.66 -12.58
CA ARG A 129 14.04 -1.93 -11.53
C ARG A 129 13.65 -3.16 -10.72
N LYS A 130 14.61 -4.05 -10.46
CA LYS A 130 14.48 -5.22 -9.57
C LYS A 130 15.80 -5.43 -8.82
N SER A 131 15.77 -5.49 -7.49
CA SER A 131 16.96 -5.73 -6.64
C SER A 131 18.21 -4.92 -7.01
N GLY A 132 18.02 -3.64 -7.32
CA GLY A 132 19.12 -2.74 -7.69
C GLY A 132 19.58 -2.82 -9.14
N GLN A 133 19.11 -3.80 -9.92
CA GLN A 133 19.32 -3.86 -11.37
C GLN A 133 18.23 -3.06 -12.10
N GLU A 134 18.61 -2.36 -13.16
CA GLU A 134 17.70 -1.59 -14.02
C GLU A 134 17.85 -2.02 -15.48
N ARG A 135 16.73 -2.08 -16.21
CA ARG A 135 16.72 -2.24 -17.66
C ARG A 135 15.69 -1.31 -18.28
N GLU A 136 15.96 -0.81 -19.47
CA GLU A 136 14.96 -0.08 -20.27
C GLU A 136 13.87 -1.05 -20.75
N ILE A 137 12.65 -0.54 -20.81
CA ILE A 137 11.46 -1.28 -21.26
C ILE A 137 10.64 -0.40 -22.20
N SER A 138 9.77 -1.04 -23.00
CA SER A 138 8.78 -0.32 -23.81
C SER A 138 7.70 0.32 -22.94
N PHE A 139 6.92 1.25 -23.50
CA PHE A 139 5.77 1.82 -22.81
C PHE A 139 4.68 0.76 -22.59
N GLU A 140 4.45 -0.11 -23.58
CA GLU A 140 3.48 -1.21 -23.51
C GLU A 140 3.87 -2.23 -22.42
N GLU A 141 5.16 -2.56 -22.31
CA GLU A 141 5.65 -3.43 -21.24
C GLU A 141 5.49 -2.79 -19.86
N SER A 142 5.61 -1.46 -19.78
CA SER A 142 5.52 -0.73 -18.52
C SER A 142 4.14 -0.81 -17.86
N GLU A 143 3.08 -1.03 -18.64
CA GLU A 143 1.70 -1.15 -18.15
C GLU A 143 1.47 -2.44 -17.33
N GLN A 144 2.38 -3.41 -17.40
CA GLN A 144 2.27 -4.70 -16.71
C GLN A 144 2.77 -4.67 -15.26
N TYR A 145 3.37 -3.56 -14.83
CA TYR A 145 4.09 -3.47 -13.56
C TYR A 145 3.67 -2.24 -12.76
N GLU A 146 3.85 -2.30 -11.44
CA GLU A 146 3.60 -1.15 -10.58
C GLU A 146 4.61 -0.02 -10.81
N SER A 147 4.11 1.21 -10.84
CA SER A 147 4.96 2.40 -10.94
C SER A 147 5.71 2.65 -9.62
N SER A 148 6.93 3.18 -9.71
CA SER A 148 7.69 3.71 -8.57
C SER A 148 7.07 5.00 -7.98
N ARG A 149 5.93 5.47 -8.50
CA ARG A 149 5.19 6.59 -7.95
C ARG A 149 4.63 6.21 -6.58
N SER A 150 4.92 7.02 -5.57
CA SER A 150 4.33 6.85 -4.25
C SER A 150 2.87 7.28 -4.23
N TRP A 151 1.99 6.39 -3.78
CA TRP A 151 0.60 6.68 -3.56
C TRP A 151 0.41 7.53 -2.29
N SER A 152 -0.48 8.53 -2.38
CA SER A 152 -1.03 9.17 -1.18
C SER A 152 -2.17 8.34 -0.61
N ALA A 153 -2.53 8.62 0.66
CA ALA A 153 -3.58 7.88 1.34
C ALA A 153 -4.92 7.93 0.59
N GLN A 154 -5.35 9.14 0.19
CA GLN A 154 -6.60 9.34 -0.52
C GLN A 154 -6.63 8.59 -1.87
N HIS A 155 -5.59 8.75 -2.70
CA HIS A 155 -5.55 8.08 -4.00
C HIS A 155 -5.46 6.56 -3.87
N LEU A 156 -4.77 6.05 -2.84
CA LEU A 156 -4.72 4.61 -2.61
C LEU A 156 -6.08 4.05 -2.20
N GLU A 157 -6.78 4.72 -1.30
CA GLU A 157 -8.13 4.31 -0.88
C GLU A 157 -9.09 4.28 -2.06
N THR A 158 -9.09 5.32 -2.91
CA THR A 158 -9.87 5.33 -4.16
C THR A 158 -9.49 4.16 -5.07
N ARG A 159 -8.18 3.92 -5.28
CA ARG A 159 -7.71 2.81 -6.10
C ARG A 159 -8.21 1.46 -5.59
N ILE A 160 -8.11 1.22 -4.27
CA ILE A 160 -8.58 -0.03 -3.65
C ILE A 160 -10.07 -0.21 -3.93
N ILE A 161 -10.89 0.82 -3.70
CA ILE A 161 -12.34 0.77 -3.96
C ILE A 161 -12.63 0.45 -5.42
N THR A 162 -11.97 1.11 -6.37
CA THR A 162 -12.13 0.84 -7.80
C THR A 162 -11.77 -0.61 -8.14
N SER A 163 -10.62 -1.09 -7.67
CA SER A 163 -10.18 -2.47 -7.93
C SER A 163 -11.11 -3.53 -7.32
N LEU A 164 -11.75 -3.23 -6.19
CA LEU A 164 -12.75 -4.12 -5.59
C LEU A 164 -14.05 -4.13 -6.39
N LYS A 165 -14.52 -2.97 -6.87
CA LYS A 165 -15.71 -2.85 -7.74
C LYS A 165 -15.55 -3.64 -9.04
N GLU A 166 -14.37 -3.56 -9.65
CA GLU A 166 -14.07 -4.27 -10.90
C GLU A 166 -14.02 -5.79 -10.73
N LYS A 167 -13.62 -6.29 -9.54
CA LYS A 167 -13.50 -7.73 -9.27
C LYS A 167 -14.81 -8.35 -8.80
N ASP A 168 -15.54 -7.68 -7.91
CA ASP A 168 -16.67 -8.28 -7.20
C ASP A 168 -18.03 -7.76 -7.71
N GLY A 169 -18.07 -6.75 -8.59
CA GLY A 169 -19.30 -6.22 -9.19
C GLY A 169 -20.24 -5.48 -8.22
N SER A 170 -19.96 -5.50 -6.92
CA SER A 170 -20.74 -4.81 -5.89
C SER A 170 -19.85 -4.31 -4.76
N PHE A 171 -19.53 -3.01 -4.81
CA PHE A 171 -18.99 -2.23 -3.70
C PHE A 171 -19.62 -0.83 -3.71
#